data_AF-A0A8D8US24-F1
#
_entry.id   AF-A0A8D8US24-F1
#
_cell.length_a   1.000
_cell.length_b   1.000
_cell.length_c   1.000
_cell.angle_alpha   90.00
_cell.angle_beta   90.00
_cell.angle_gamma   90.00
#
_symmetry.space_group_name_H-M   'P 1'
#
loop_
_entity.id
_entity.type
_entity.pdbx_description
1 polymer ?
#
loop_
_entity_poly.entity_id
_entity_poly.type
_entity_poly.pdbx_seq_one_letter_code
_entity_poly.pdbx_strand_id
1 'polypeptide(L)'
;MMRIKWTERMTNERVLELVGETRQIWRTFEERRHKWIGHMYRHNEEMVSIIEGRRQGYQGRGRPRSSYIEQTVKYARCSTYAEMKRKTSNRTEWRANQSAD
;
A
#
# COMPACT_ATOMS: atom_id res chain seq x y z
N MET A 1 10.44 -27.47 4.55
CA MET A 1 11.05 -26.56 3.55
C MET A 1 11.08 -27.29 2.22
N MET A 2 10.60 -26.68 1.14
CA MET A 2 10.58 -27.33 -0.18
C MET A 2 12.01 -27.61 -0.63
N ARG A 3 12.32 -28.85 -1.02
CA ARG A 3 13.67 -29.27 -1.46
C ARG A 3 13.98 -28.82 -2.90
N ILE A 4 13.67 -27.56 -3.22
CA ILE A 4 13.89 -26.96 -4.54
C ILE A 4 15.40 -26.85 -4.75
N LYS A 5 15.90 -27.39 -5.86
CA LYS A 5 17.32 -27.25 -6.20
C LYS A 5 17.58 -25.80 -6.61
N TRP A 6 18.65 -25.20 -6.13
CA TRP A 6 19.01 -23.82 -6.48
C TRP A 6 19.28 -23.63 -7.98
N THR A 7 19.61 -24.70 -8.71
CA THR A 7 19.79 -24.69 -10.17
C THR A 7 18.48 -24.60 -10.94
N GLU A 8 17.37 -24.92 -10.28
CA GLU A 8 16.03 -24.93 -10.86
C GLU A 8 15.51 -23.49 -10.92
N ARG A 9 15.44 -22.92 -12.12
CA ARG A 9 14.96 -21.54 -12.32
C ARG A 9 13.44 -21.50 -12.16
N MET A 10 12.98 -21.25 -10.95
CA MET A 10 11.56 -21.09 -10.62
C MET A 10 11.22 -19.63 -10.34
N THR A 11 10.01 -19.20 -10.71
CA THR A 11 9.51 -17.86 -10.38
C THR A 11 9.04 -17.80 -8.92
N ASN A 12 9.11 -16.62 -8.31
CA ASN A 12 8.63 -16.42 -6.94
C ASN A 12 7.14 -16.73 -6.80
N GLU A 13 6.36 -16.44 -7.85
CA GLU A 13 4.95 -16.77 -7.94
C GLU A 13 4.74 -18.29 -7.86
N ARG A 14 5.53 -19.07 -8.60
CA ARG A 14 5.42 -20.52 -8.59
C ARG A 14 5.84 -21.12 -7.25
N VAL A 15 6.89 -20.58 -6.63
CA VAL A 15 7.31 -21.01 -5.29
C VAL A 15 6.21 -20.70 -4.26
N LEU A 16 5.57 -19.52 -4.34
CA LEU A 16 4.48 -19.15 -3.44
C LEU A 16 3.27 -20.08 -3.59
N GLU A 17 2.86 -20.40 -4.81
CA GLU A 17 1.81 -21.40 -5.09
C GLU A 17 2.12 -22.75 -4.46
N LEU A 18 3.36 -23.21 -4.62
CA LEU A 18 3.78 -24.52 -4.13
C LEU A 18 3.84 -24.60 -2.60
N VAL A 19 4.18 -23.50 -1.94
CA VAL A 19 4.13 -23.40 -0.48
C VAL A 19 2.67 -23.42 0.00
N GLY A 20 1.70 -23.11 -0.87
CA GLY A 20 0.27 -23.10 -0.53
C GLY A 20 -0.13 -21.93 0.37
N GLU A 21 0.73 -20.92 0.47
CA GLU A 21 0.55 -19.77 1.34
C GLU A 21 0.12 -18.55 0.56
N THR A 22 -0.65 -17.68 1.21
CA THR A 22 -0.96 -16.36 0.65
C THR A 22 0.09 -15.35 1.09
N ARG A 23 0.10 -14.16 0.48
CA ARG A 23 1.01 -13.07 0.87
C ARG A 23 0.54 -12.41 2.18
N GLN A 24 0.47 -13.18 3.27
CA GLN A 24 -0.06 -12.77 4.58
C GLN A 24 0.63 -11.51 5.14
N ILE A 25 1.95 -11.46 5.00
CA ILE A 25 2.76 -10.30 5.40
C ILE A 25 2.32 -9.06 4.62
N TRP A 26 2.14 -9.20 3.30
CA TRP A 26 1.72 -8.09 2.45
C TRP A 26 0.33 -7.59 2.82
N ARG A 27 -0.63 -8.51 3.05
CA ARG A 27 -1.97 -8.16 3.53
C ARG A 27 -1.91 -7.39 4.85
N THR A 28 -1.13 -7.88 5.80
CA THR A 28 -0.94 -7.23 7.11
C THR A 28 -0.34 -5.83 6.97
N PHE A 29 0.64 -5.65 6.07
CA PHE A 29 1.23 -4.34 5.80
C PHE A 29 0.21 -3.35 5.23
N GLU A 30 -0.57 -3.77 4.24
CA GLU A 30 -1.58 -2.91 3.63
C GLU A 30 -2.70 -2.55 4.62
N GLU A 31 -3.15 -3.49 5.43
CA GLU A 31 -4.14 -3.22 6.48
C GLU A 31 -3.65 -2.19 7.51
N ARG A 32 -2.40 -2.34 7.96
CA ARG A 32 -1.77 -1.40 8.91
C ARG A 32 -1.60 -0.03 8.28
N ARG A 33 -1.16 0.01 7.01
CA ARG A 33 -1.01 1.25 6.23
C ARG A 33 -2.34 1.99 6.12
N HIS A 34 -3.40 1.30 5.75
CA HIS A 34 -4.74 1.87 5.62
C HIS A 34 -5.27 2.41 6.95
N LYS A 35 -5.09 1.67 8.05
CA LYS A 35 -5.43 2.15 9.40
C LYS A 35 -4.65 3.42 9.77
N TRP A 36 -3.35 3.43 9.50
CA TRP A 36 -2.47 4.57 9.78
C TRP A 36 -2.84 5.81 8.96
N ILE A 37 -3.07 5.67 7.65
CA ILE A 37 -3.51 6.75 6.76
C ILE A 37 -4.80 7.38 7.27
N GLY A 38 -5.81 6.58 7.57
CA GLY A 38 -7.07 7.11 8.09
C GLY A 38 -6.90 7.86 9.41
N HIS A 39 -6.07 7.35 10.32
CA HIS A 39 -5.77 8.03 11.57
C HIS A 39 -5.04 9.37 11.34
N MET A 40 -4.00 9.35 10.51
CA MET A 40 -3.17 10.49 10.17
C MET A 40 -4.00 11.64 9.58
N TYR A 41 -4.83 11.38 8.57
CA TYR A 41 -5.65 12.44 7.94
C TYR A 41 -6.69 13.06 8.88
N ARG A 42 -7.15 12.34 9.91
CA ARG A 42 -8.20 12.84 10.82
C ARG A 42 -7.66 13.53 12.07
N HIS A 43 -6.43 13.24 12.47
CA HIS A 43 -5.92 13.63 13.78
C HIS A 43 -4.50 14.22 13.76
N ASN A 44 -3.80 14.22 12.62
CA ASN A 44 -2.42 14.67 12.56
C ASN A 44 -2.16 15.56 11.33
N GLU A 45 -2.47 16.84 11.49
CA GLU A 45 -2.32 17.86 10.44
C GLU A 45 -0.86 18.11 10.04
N GLU A 46 0.08 17.96 10.98
CA GLU A 46 1.52 18.09 10.73
C GLU A 46 2.02 17.01 9.76
N MET A 47 1.65 15.75 10.01
CA MET A 47 2.01 14.62 9.15
C MET A 47 1.40 14.75 7.75
N VAL A 48 0.15 15.23 7.67
CA VAL A 48 -0.49 15.54 6.39
C VAL A 48 0.32 16.59 5.64
N SER A 49 0.74 17.66 6.32
CA SER A 49 1.54 18.74 5.72
C SER A 49 2.90 18.25 5.25
N ILE A 50 3.56 17.34 5.98
CA ILE A 50 4.85 16.74 5.58
C ILE A 50 4.68 15.87 4.32
N ILE A 51 3.62 15.07 4.25
CA ILE A 51 3.37 14.16 3.13
C ILE A 51 2.91 14.90 1.88
N GLU A 52 2.07 15.92 2.04
CA GLU A 52 1.65 16.81 0.95
C GLU A 52 2.75 17.80 0.57
N GLY A 53 3.72 18.00 1.46
CA GLY A 53 4.93 18.78 1.26
C GLY A 53 5.68 18.31 0.01
N ARG A 54 5.59 19.11 -1.05
CA ARG A 54 6.25 18.81 -2.32
C ARG A 54 7.76 18.92 -2.13
N ARG A 55 8.49 17.81 -2.28
CA ARG A 55 9.97 17.87 -2.36
C ARG A 55 10.35 18.58 -3.65
N GLN A 56 10.88 19.80 -3.55
CA GLN A 56 11.41 20.52 -4.69
C GLN A 56 12.75 19.87 -5.09
N GLY A 57 12.81 19.26 -6.28
CA GLY A 57 14.04 18.61 -6.75
C GLY A 57 13.88 17.77 -8.02
N TYR A 58 15.02 17.48 -8.65
CA TYR A 58 15.12 16.64 -9.84
C TYR A 58 14.86 15.16 -9.49
N GLN A 59 13.98 14.50 -10.23
CA GLN A 59 13.88 13.05 -10.19
C GLN A 59 14.87 12.46 -11.20
N GLY A 60 15.83 11.68 -10.71
CA GLY A 60 16.86 11.05 -11.52
C GLY A 60 16.28 10.20 -12.66
N ARG A 61 17.05 10.02 -13.74
CA ARG A 61 16.73 9.09 -14.83
C ARG A 61 16.61 7.65 -14.28
N GLY A 62 15.52 6.97 -14.62
CA GLY A 62 15.25 5.59 -14.20
C GLY A 62 13.75 5.32 -14.13
N ARG A 63 13.35 4.10 -13.76
CA ARG A 63 11.95 3.76 -13.50
C ARG A 63 11.50 4.50 -12.22
N PRO A 64 10.49 5.37 -12.28
CA PRO A 64 9.96 6.01 -11.09
C PRO A 64 9.51 4.95 -10.08
N ARG A 65 9.92 5.11 -8.82
CA ARG A 65 9.39 4.27 -7.73
C ARG A 65 7.93 4.63 -7.54
N SER A 66 7.06 3.64 -7.38
CA SER A 66 5.68 3.88 -6.98
C SER A 66 5.67 4.65 -5.66
N SER A 67 5.06 5.83 -5.66
CA SER A 67 5.02 6.65 -4.46
C SER A 67 4.19 5.98 -3.37
N TYR A 68 4.46 6.32 -2.11
CA TYR A 68 3.69 5.81 -0.99
C TYR A 68 2.20 6.16 -1.10
N ILE A 69 1.90 7.36 -1.63
CA ILE A 69 0.53 7.81 -1.91
C ILE A 69 -0.12 7.01 -3.01
N GLU A 70 0.57 6.75 -4.13
CA GLU A 70 0.06 5.93 -5.22
C GLU A 70 -0.33 4.52 -4.75
N GLN A 71 0.52 3.90 -3.93
CA GLN A 71 0.25 2.58 -3.36
C GLN A 71 -0.99 2.60 -2.47
N THR A 72 -1.12 3.64 -1.64
CA THR A 72 -2.28 3.83 -0.75
C THR A 72 -3.57 4.05 -1.53
N VAL A 73 -3.56 4.90 -2.56
CA VAL A 73 -4.71 5.17 -3.43
C VAL A 73 -5.16 3.90 -4.13
N LYS A 74 -4.21 3.13 -4.66
CA LYS A 74 -4.48 1.83 -5.30
C LYS A 74 -5.10 0.83 -4.33
N TYR A 75 -4.55 0.68 -3.14
CA TYR A 75 -5.07 -0.25 -2.14
C TYR A 75 -6.47 0.14 -1.65
N ALA A 76 -6.70 1.44 -1.40
CA ALA A 76 -7.99 1.98 -0.99
C ALA A 76 -9.04 2.02 -2.13
N ARG A 77 -8.72 1.45 -3.31
CA ARG A 77 -9.58 1.42 -4.51
C ARG A 77 -10.14 2.80 -4.86
N CYS A 78 -9.30 3.82 -4.71
CA CYS A 78 -9.61 5.19 -5.09
C CYS A 78 -8.96 5.50 -6.43
N SER A 79 -9.61 6.31 -7.26
CA SER A 79 -9.05 6.73 -8.55
C SER A 79 -8.02 7.84 -8.38
N THR A 80 -8.18 8.67 -7.34
CA THR A 80 -7.32 9.83 -7.09
C THR A 80 -6.98 9.98 -5.62
N TYR A 81 -5.90 10.72 -5.35
CA TYR A 81 -5.53 11.13 -4.01
C TYR A 81 -6.61 11.99 -3.32
N ALA A 82 -7.23 12.91 -4.05
CA ALA A 82 -8.30 13.76 -3.52
C ALA A 82 -9.53 12.93 -3.09
N GLU A 83 -9.89 11.91 -3.87
CA GLU A 83 -10.97 10.98 -3.52
C GLU A 83 -10.63 10.21 -2.23
N MET A 84 -9.39 9.70 -2.13
CA MET A 84 -8.91 9.01 -0.94
C MET A 84 -9.00 9.92 0.30
N LYS A 85 -8.54 11.18 0.19
CA LYS A 85 -8.60 12.17 1.28
C LYS A 85 -10.03 12.50 1.72
N ARG A 86 -11.01 12.50 0.81
CA ARG A 86 -12.42 12.69 1.19
C ARG A 86 -12.97 11.47 1.93
N LYS A 87 -12.64 10.27 1.46
CA LYS A 87 -13.06 9.00 2.09
C LYS A 87 -12.44 8.81 3.48
N THR A 88 -11.21 9.29 3.72
CA THR A 88 -10.58 9.17 5.05
C THR A 88 -11.28 10.03 6.10
N SER A 89 -11.94 11.13 5.73
CA SER A 89 -12.70 11.96 6.67
C SER A 89 -13.84 11.19 7.34
N ASN A 90 -14.53 10.30 6.61
CA ASN A 90 -15.56 9.44 7.18
C ASN A 90 -14.95 8.14 7.71
N ARG A 91 -14.87 8.00 9.04
CA ARG A 91 -14.29 6.81 9.70
C ARG A 91 -15.03 5.51 9.36
N THR A 92 -16.35 5.56 9.20
CA THR A 92 -17.17 4.37 8.95
C THR A 92 -16.95 3.86 7.53
N GLU A 93 -17.01 4.77 6.54
CA GLU A 93 -16.70 4.45 5.14
C GLU A 93 -15.24 3.98 4.97
N TRP A 94 -14.30 4.65 5.65
CA TRP A 94 -12.89 4.28 5.59
C TRP A 94 -12.64 2.86 6.10
N ARG A 95 -13.33 2.43 7.15
CA ARG A 95 -13.22 1.06 7.68
C ARG A 95 -13.92 0.04 6.79
N ALA A 96 -15.09 0.38 6.25
CA ALA A 96 -15.84 -0.49 5.35
C ALA A 96 -15.04 -0.84 4.08
N ASN A 97 -14.22 0.08 3.58
CA ASN A 97 -13.32 -0.14 2.44
C ASN A 97 -12.28 -1.26 2.63
N GLN A 98 -12.10 -1.81 3.84
CA GLN A 98 -11.23 -2.98 4.08
C GLN A 98 -11.93 -4.33 3.90
N SER A 99 -13.27 -4.36 3.81
CA SER A 99 -14.07 -5.58 4.06
C SER A 99 -14.51 -6.33 2.79
N ALA A 100 -13.88 -6.06 1.65
CA ALA A 100 -14.17 -6.76 0.40
C ALA A 100 -12.96 -7.60 -0.01
N ASP A 101 -12.81 -8.73 0.67
CA ASP A 101 -12.07 -9.90 0.19
C ASP A 101 -12.77 -10.50 -1.05
#